data_AF-T0N3L8-F1
#
_entry.id   AF-T0N3L8-F1
#
_cell.length_a   1.000
_cell.length_b   1.000
_cell.length_c   1.000
_cell.angle_alpha   90.00
_cell.angle_beta   90.00
_cell.angle_gamma   90.00
#
_symmetry.space_group_name_H-M   'P 1'
#
loop_
_entity.id
_entity.type
_entity.pdbx_description
1 polymer ?
#
loop_
_entity_poly.entity_id
_entity_poly.type
_entity_poly.pdbx_seq_one_letter_code
_entity_poly.pdbx_strand_id
1 'polypeptide(L)' 'MICPYCNQEMKEGIIEADGRKSVIWVEKNKKRGLISKIMKKDCIVLDKASVINCEVTSHYCNNCEKIIINRKELQ' A
#
# COMPACT_ATOMS: atom_id res chain seq x y z
N MET A 1 -11.67 6.69 -2.32
CA MET A 1 -11.66 6.95 -3.78
C MET A 1 -12.53 5.92 -4.52
N ILE A 2 -13.18 6.28 -5.63
CA ILE A 2 -13.86 5.32 -6.53
C ILE A 2 -12.87 4.89 -7.63
N CYS A 3 -12.80 3.58 -7.92
CA CYS A 3 -11.93 3.02 -8.93
C CYS A 3 -12.35 3.46 -10.34
N PRO A 4 -11.47 4.09 -11.14
CA PRO A 4 -11.82 4.56 -12.48
C PRO A 4 -11.97 3.43 -13.51
N TYR A 5 -11.63 2.19 -13.14
CA TYR A 5 -11.67 1.03 -14.03
C TYR A 5 -12.92 0.15 -13.83
N CYS A 6 -13.47 0.09 -12.62
CA CYS A 6 -14.63 -0.76 -12.30
C CYS A 6 -15.71 -0.07 -11.45
N ASN A 7 -15.55 1.22 -11.13
CA ASN A 7 -16.48 2.03 -10.35
C ASN A 7 -16.80 1.51 -8.93
N GLN A 8 -15.96 0.62 -8.38
CA GLN A 8 -16.09 0.17 -7.00
C GLN A 8 -15.28 1.06 -6.04
N GLU A 9 -15.67 1.05 -4.77
CA GLU A 9 -14.94 1.71 -3.70
C GLU A 9 -13.54 1.10 -3.51
N MET A 10 -12.54 1.97 -3.32
CA MET A 10 -11.15 1.58 -3.10
C MET A 10 -10.75 1.75 -1.64
N LYS A 11 -9.86 0.89 -1.17
CA LYS A 11 -9.28 0.96 0.17
C LYS A 11 -8.15 1.96 0.21
N GLU A 12 -8.17 2.87 1.17
CA GLU A 12 -7.05 3.77 1.42
C GLU A 12 -5.89 3.01 2.09
N GLY A 13 -4.68 3.29 1.64
CA GLY A 13 -3.47 2.68 2.18
C GLY A 13 -2.23 3.48 1.89
N ILE A 14 -1.11 2.90 2.28
CA ILE A 14 0.20 3.54 2.25
C ILE A 14 1.14 2.60 1.51
N ILE A 15 1.86 3.13 0.52
CA ILE A 15 3.05 2.50 -0.02
C ILE A 15 4.21 2.91 0.87
N GLU A 16 4.88 1.94 1.49
CA GLU A 16 6.00 2.19 2.38
C GLU A 16 7.14 1.19 2.16
N ALA A 17 8.33 1.55 2.61
CA ALA A 17 9.42 0.59 2.77
C ALA A 17 9.11 -0.33 3.97
N ASP A 18 9.31 -1.63 3.83
CA ASP A 18 9.07 -2.60 4.92
C ASP A 18 10.13 -2.55 6.06
N GLY A 19 11.01 -1.53 6.03
CA GLY A 19 12.16 -1.38 6.91
C GLY A 19 13.29 -2.39 6.63
N ARG A 20 13.20 -3.17 5.54
CA ARG A 20 14.17 -4.19 5.18
C ARG A 20 14.60 -4.06 3.72
N LYS A 21 13.89 -4.75 2.81
CA LYS A 21 14.30 -4.93 1.42
C LYS A 21 13.12 -4.95 0.45
N SER A 22 11.96 -4.46 0.85
CA SER A 22 10.77 -4.46 0.00
C SER A 22 10.00 -3.15 0.10
N VAL A 23 9.45 -2.72 -1.01
CA VAL A 23 8.35 -1.76 -1.03
C VAL A 23 7.05 -2.55 -0.92
N ILE A 24 6.18 -2.13 -0.02
CA ILE A 24 4.91 -2.78 0.28
C ILE A 24 3.77 -1.78 0.25
N TRP A 25 2.56 -2.28 0.06
CA TRP A 25 1.33 -1.54 0.31
C TRP A 25 0.64 -2.11 1.56
N VAL A 26 0.18 -1.22 2.43
CA VAL A 26 -0.56 -1.55 3.66
C VAL A 26 -1.84 -0.74 3.75
N GLU A 27 -2.92 -1.35 4.23
CA GLU A 27 -4.20 -0.66 4.43
C GLU A 27 -4.08 0.32 5.61
N LYS A 28 -4.46 1.60 5.43
CA LYS A 28 -4.15 2.72 6.35
C LYS A 28 -4.62 2.46 7.79
N ASN A 29 -5.76 1.80 7.94
CA ASN A 29 -6.37 1.54 9.25
C ASN A 29 -5.99 0.18 9.86
N LYS A 30 -5.09 -0.59 9.21
CA LYS A 30 -4.63 -1.88 9.73
C LYS A 30 -3.20 -1.77 10.25
N LYS A 31 -3.07 -1.63 11.58
CA LYS A 31 -1.77 -1.77 12.24
C LYS A 31 -1.25 -3.19 12.06
N ARG A 32 -0.11 -3.33 11.38
CA ARG A 32 0.60 -4.61 11.28
C ARG A 32 1.34 -4.89 12.58
N GLY A 33 0.95 -5.94 13.29
CA GLY A 33 1.68 -6.45 14.45
C GLY A 33 3.08 -6.95 14.07
N LEU A 34 3.96 -7.10 15.06
CA LEU A 34 5.35 -7.57 14.85
C LEU A 34 5.42 -8.90 14.09
N ILE A 35 4.52 -9.84 14.41
CA ILE A 35 4.46 -11.15 13.75
C ILE A 35 4.06 -11.01 12.27
N SER A 36 3.07 -10.17 11.95
CA SER A 36 2.65 -9.97 10.55
C SER A 36 3.71 -9.22 9.74
N LYS A 37 4.50 -8.34 10.38
CA LYS A 37 5.68 -7.75 9.75
C LYS A 37 6.74 -8.79 9.40
N ILE A 38 7.05 -9.72 10.30
CA ILE A 38 8.04 -10.79 10.05
C ILE A 38 7.57 -11.73 8.93
N MET A 39 6.30 -12.14 8.96
CA MET A 39 5.73 -13.07 7.99
C MET A 39 5.26 -12.41 6.68
N LYS A 40 5.43 -11.09 6.51
CA LYS A 40 4.88 -10.32 5.38
C LYS A 40 3.36 -10.55 5.17
N LYS A 41 2.62 -10.70 6.26
CA LYS A 41 1.15 -10.77 6.26
C LYS A 41 0.54 -9.37 6.33
N ASP A 42 -0.70 -9.25 5.88
CA ASP A 42 -1.50 -8.03 5.89
C ASP A 42 -0.88 -6.87 5.09
N CYS A 43 -0.14 -7.20 4.02
CA CYS A 43 0.44 -6.26 3.07
C CYS A 43 0.49 -6.86 1.66
N ILE A 44 0.60 -6.01 0.64
CA ILE A 44 0.92 -6.41 -0.74
C ILE A 44 2.38 -6.06 -0.99
N VAL A 45 3.20 -7.02 -1.44
CA VAL A 45 4.60 -6.75 -1.82
C VAL A 45 4.61 -6.20 -3.24
N LEU A 46 5.15 -5.00 -3.43
CA LEU A 46 5.18 -4.33 -4.74
C LEU A 46 6.49 -4.57 -5.47
N ASP A 47 7.62 -4.40 -4.78
CA ASP A 47 8.94 -4.65 -5.35
C ASP A 47 9.99 -4.86 -4.25
N LYS A 48 11.19 -5.26 -4.64
CA LYS A 48 12.40 -5.19 -3.82
C LYS A 48 12.88 -3.74 -3.76
N ALA A 49 13.44 -3.35 -2.62
CA ALA A 49 13.98 -2.01 -2.42
C ALA A 49 15.28 -2.05 -1.63
N SER A 50 16.16 -1.09 -1.89
CA SER A 50 17.30 -0.74 -1.03
C SER A 50 16.99 0.49 -0.15
N VAL A 51 15.79 1.06 -0.27
CA VAL A 51 15.35 2.28 0.41
C VAL A 51 14.93 1.94 1.84
N ILE A 52 15.42 2.73 2.79
CA ILE A 52 15.17 2.51 4.23
C ILE A 52 13.80 3.08 4.64
N ASN A 53 13.44 4.25 4.09
CA ASN A 53 12.20 4.96 4.39
C ASN A 53 11.58 5.56 3.12
N CYS A 54 10.32 5.23 2.86
CA CYS A 54 9.45 5.96 1.94
C CYS A 54 8.01 5.82 2.43
N GLU A 55 7.17 6.80 2.12
CA GLU A 55 5.74 6.77 2.45
C GLU A 55 4.97 7.54 1.38
N VAL A 56 3.96 6.90 0.77
CA VAL A 56 3.06 7.53 -0.22
C VAL A 56 1.63 7.05 0.01
N THR A 57 0.72 7.98 0.25
CA THR A 57 -0.72 7.67 0.31
C THR A 57 -1.23 7.19 -1.05
N SER A 58 -2.04 6.14 -1.04
CA SER A 58 -2.54 5.50 -2.25
C SER A 58 -3.86 4.76 -1.99
N HIS A 59 -4.51 4.33 -3.07
CA HIS A 59 -5.78 3.62 -3.02
C HIS A 59 -5.67 2.28 -3.74
N TYR A 60 -6.09 1.19 -3.09
CA TYR A 60 -6.10 -0.15 -3.68
C TYR A 60 -7.52 -0.59 -4.05
N CYS A 61 -7.71 -1.02 -5.29
CA CYS A 61 -8.93 -1.65 -5.76
C CYS A 61 -8.78 -3.18 -5.69
N ASN A 62 -9.56 -3.83 -4.82
CA ASN A 62 -9.59 -5.29 -4.70
C ASN A 62 -10.02 -5.99 -6.00
N ASN A 63 -10.93 -5.41 -6.77
CA ASN A 63 -11.48 -6.05 -7.98
C ASN A 63 -10.54 -5.96 -9.19
N CYS A 64 -9.85 -4.83 -9.35
CA CYS A 64 -8.97 -4.58 -10.50
C CYS A 64 -7.50 -4.88 -10.21
N GLU A 65 -7.17 -5.19 -8.94
CA GLU A 65 -5.81 -5.38 -8.42
C GLU A 65 -4.88 -4.22 -8.78
N LYS A 66 -5.38 -2.99 -8.63
CA LYS A 66 -4.67 -1.76 -8.97
C LYS A 66 -4.47 -0.88 -7.76
N ILE A 67 -3.27 -0.34 -7.63
CA ILE A 67 -2.94 0.74 -6.70
C ILE A 67 -2.86 2.04 -7.49
N ILE A 68 -3.57 3.06 -7.02
CA ILE A 68 -3.60 4.38 -7.64
C ILE A 68 -3.06 5.41 -6.64
N ILE A 69 -2.13 6.24 -7.11
CA ILE A 69 -1.61 7.39 -6.38
C ILE A 69 -2.25 8.62 -7.00
N ASN A 70 -3.01 9.38 -6.20
CA ASN A 70 -3.53 10.67 -6.65
C ASN A 70 -2.51 11.76 -6.29
N ARG A 71 -1.82 12.29 -7.30
CA ARG A 71 -0.80 13.33 -7.11
C ARG A 71 -1.33 14.56 -6.36
N LYS A 72 -2.61 14.93 -6.53
CA LYS A 72 -3.20 16.10 -5.87
C LYS A 72 -3.35 15.95 -4.35
N GLU A 73 -3.25 14.73 -3.84
CA GLU A 73 -3.38 14.40 -2.43
C GLU A 73 -2.00 14.22 -1.75
N LEU A 74 -0.90 14.35 -2.50
CA LEU A 74 0.45 14.32 -1.95
C LEU A 74 0.81 15.71 -1.41
N GLN A 75 1.25 15.76 -0.14
CA GLN A 75 1.72 16.98 0.54
C GLN A 75 3.12 17.38 0.09
#